data_AF-A0AA39C9R4-F1
#
_entry.id   AF-A0AA39C9R4-F1
#
_cell.length_a   1.000
_cell.length_b   1.000
_cell.length_c   1.000
_cell.angle_alpha   90.00
_cell.angle_beta   90.00
_cell.angle_gamma   90.00
#
_symmetry.space_group_name_H-M   'P 1'
#
loop_
_entity.id
_entity.type
_entity.pdbx_description
1 polymer ?
#
loop_
_entity_poly.entity_id
_entity_poly.type
_entity_poly.pdbx_seq_one_letter_code
_entity_poly.pdbx_strand_id
1 'polypeptide(L)'
;MMMMMTMTTMVMVMKKKKNILMNHHVNFVAVQDMKKKLTLVMARLSKEIITIDAGHCRRVCPRHAFDDPGDPSRPAVQRCPINSQCRPRSSRMERISTLQSVKIIEVVDSCDCWIGSTCDRVSFEQLVHSGTPYQSTMDVGLCLGICSKAINCKPLRNSTISVRGPNGAEVYQVIDKCGCAANCYRMDRIESVFDYNQVDTKRGTNFSRVKPIIRNINVGQCVGTCSGNETETCLLRDKKDPTRCLASLYSKQQNCTPARFKVHSYRTRRGAKREIIEIVECACV
;
A
#
# COMPACT_ATOMS: atom_id res chain seq x y z
N MET A 1 -26.88 -15.64 1.77
CA MET A 1 -27.06 -14.22 2.10
C MET A 1 -25.73 -13.52 1.87
N MET A 2 -25.59 -12.83 0.73
CA MET A 2 -24.38 -12.13 0.29
C MET A 2 -24.28 -10.80 1.04
N MET A 3 -23.17 -10.54 1.73
CA MET A 3 -22.83 -9.19 2.23
C MET A 3 -21.91 -8.52 1.20
N MET A 4 -22.44 -7.51 0.51
CA MET A 4 -21.68 -6.58 -0.31
C MET A 4 -20.85 -5.68 0.61
N MET A 5 -19.52 -5.72 0.48
CA MET A 5 -18.63 -4.69 1.04
C MET A 5 -18.66 -3.49 0.09
N THR A 6 -19.22 -2.37 0.55
CA THR A 6 -19.15 -1.08 -0.14
C THR A 6 -17.75 -0.48 0.06
N MET A 7 -17.01 -0.30 -1.04
CA MET A 7 -15.79 0.49 -1.05
C MET A 7 -16.15 1.97 -1.05
N THR A 8 -15.90 2.68 0.06
CA THR A 8 -16.03 4.14 0.10
C THR A 8 -14.75 4.77 -0.46
N THR A 9 -14.86 5.39 -1.64
CA THR A 9 -13.79 6.13 -2.33
C THR A 9 -13.36 7.36 -1.52
N MET A 10 -12.08 7.45 -1.17
CA MET A 10 -11.46 8.68 -0.64
C MET A 10 -11.24 9.67 -1.78
N VAL A 11 -11.98 10.78 -1.80
CA VAL A 11 -11.74 11.89 -2.73
C VAL A 11 -10.73 12.86 -2.08
N MET A 12 -9.52 12.93 -2.63
CA MET A 12 -8.50 13.88 -2.21
C MET A 12 -8.77 15.24 -2.89
N VAL A 13 -9.31 16.21 -2.14
CA VAL A 13 -9.55 17.57 -2.66
C VAL A 13 -8.32 18.43 -2.40
N MET A 14 -7.50 18.68 -3.44
CA MET A 14 -6.48 19.73 -3.38
C MET A 14 -7.15 21.10 -3.56
N LYS A 15 -7.36 21.85 -2.47
CA LYS A 15 -7.93 23.21 -2.54
C LYS A 15 -6.85 24.28 -2.41
N LYS A 16 -6.66 25.01 -3.50
CA LYS A 16 -5.94 26.30 -3.58
C LYS A 16 -6.75 27.35 -2.82
N LYS A 17 -6.10 28.10 -1.91
CA LYS A 17 -6.65 29.19 -1.07
C LYS A 17 -7.78 30.00 -1.76
N LYS A 18 -9.01 29.92 -1.25
CA LYS A 18 -10.00 31.03 -1.21
C LYS A 18 -11.23 30.66 -0.36
N ASN A 19 -11.75 31.68 0.32
CA ASN A 19 -12.78 31.76 1.36
C ASN A 19 -13.84 30.65 1.44
N ILE A 20 -14.10 30.22 2.69
CA ILE A 20 -15.10 29.24 3.09
C ILE A 20 -16.46 29.95 3.21
N LEU A 21 -17.39 29.64 2.31
CA LEU A 21 -18.83 29.78 2.57
C LEU A 21 -19.37 28.41 2.97
N MET A 22 -19.99 28.33 4.14
CA MET A 22 -20.57 27.10 4.68
C MET A 22 -21.86 26.74 3.95
N ASN A 23 -22.03 25.47 3.60
CA ASN A 23 -23.35 24.90 3.35
C ASN A 23 -23.45 23.53 4.02
N HIS A 24 -24.59 23.28 4.66
CA HIS A 24 -24.86 22.18 5.57
C HIS A 24 -24.85 20.82 4.84
N HIS A 25 -23.74 20.09 4.93
CA HIS A 25 -23.65 18.62 4.96
C HIS A 25 -22.25 18.28 5.50
N VAL A 26 -22.20 17.52 6.58
CA VAL A 26 -20.98 17.25 7.38
C VAL A 26 -19.93 16.54 6.52
N ASN A 27 -18.91 17.28 6.10
CA ASN A 27 -17.77 16.78 5.34
C ASN A 27 -16.53 16.74 6.25
N PHE A 28 -15.89 15.58 6.36
CA PHE A 28 -14.55 15.45 6.93
C PHE A 28 -13.53 16.03 5.94
N VAL A 29 -12.73 16.98 6.40
CA VAL A 29 -11.62 17.52 5.59
C VAL A 29 -10.32 17.16 6.29
N ALA A 30 -9.58 16.20 5.72
CA ALA A 30 -8.18 16.01 6.05
C ALA A 30 -7.38 17.07 5.28
N VAL A 31 -6.89 18.10 5.98
CA VAL A 31 -6.03 19.11 5.36
C VAL A 31 -4.58 18.62 5.48
N GLN A 32 -4.01 18.19 4.37
CA GLN A 32 -2.58 17.95 4.26
C GLN A 32 -1.88 19.28 3.98
N ASP A 33 -1.57 20.03 5.04
CA ASP A 33 -0.75 21.23 4.92
C ASP A 33 0.70 20.83 4.59
N MET A 34 1.45 21.69 3.89
CA MET A 34 2.82 21.39 3.40
C MET A 34 3.89 21.26 4.52
N LYS A 35 3.45 21.04 5.75
CA LYS A 35 4.19 20.41 6.85
C LYS A 35 3.24 19.33 7.38
N LYS A 36 3.54 18.04 7.18
CA LYS A 36 2.68 16.88 7.49
C LYS A 36 2.35 16.76 9.00
N LYS A 37 1.53 17.67 9.54
CA LYS A 37 0.90 17.58 10.85
C LYS A 37 -0.54 17.14 10.61
N LEU A 38 -0.89 15.91 11.01
CA LEU A 38 -2.24 15.41 10.81
C LEU A 38 -3.15 16.08 11.86
N THR A 39 -3.85 17.14 11.44
CA THR A 39 -4.72 17.88 12.35
C THR A 39 -6.13 17.32 12.23
N LEU A 40 -6.60 16.59 13.24
CA LEU A 40 -7.99 16.16 13.33
C LEU A 40 -8.80 17.29 13.98
N VAL A 41 -9.41 18.14 13.15
CA VAL A 41 -10.30 19.21 13.61
C VAL A 41 -11.69 18.62 13.86
N MET A 42 -12.08 18.52 15.13
CA MET A 42 -13.46 18.28 15.51
C MET A 42 -14.12 19.61 15.84
N ALA A 43 -15.14 20.00 15.08
CA ALA A 43 -16.08 21.01 15.53
C ALA A 43 -17.17 20.29 16.33
N ARG A 44 -17.22 20.53 17.64
CA ARG A 44 -18.43 20.25 18.41
C ARG A 44 -18.68 21.40 19.37
N LEU A 45 -19.82 21.37 20.04
CA LEU A 45 -20.16 22.24 21.15
C LEU A 45 -19.09 22.27 22.27
N SER A 46 -18.02 21.46 22.19
CA SER A 46 -16.67 21.81 22.68
C SER A 46 -15.66 21.82 21.51
N LYS A 47 -15.00 22.96 21.28
CA LYS A 47 -14.03 23.19 20.19
C LYS A 47 -12.65 22.58 20.50
N GLU A 48 -12.57 21.29 20.81
CA GLU A 48 -11.28 20.65 21.10
C GLU A 48 -10.68 19.97 19.87
N ILE A 49 -9.56 20.51 19.40
CA ILE A 49 -8.80 20.01 18.25
C ILE A 49 -7.74 19.04 18.77
N ILE A 50 -7.93 17.74 18.53
CA ILE A 50 -6.91 16.73 18.82
C ILE A 50 -5.88 16.79 17.70
N THR A 51 -4.73 17.39 18.00
CA THR A 51 -3.63 17.48 17.03
C THR A 51 -2.68 16.32 17.27
N ILE A 52 -2.42 15.52 16.24
CA ILE A 52 -1.56 14.35 16.37
C ILE A 52 -0.38 14.51 15.43
N ASP A 53 0.82 14.44 16.01
CA ASP A 53 2.05 14.43 15.24
C ASP A 53 2.35 12.99 14.81
N ALA A 54 2.05 12.67 13.56
CA ALA A 54 2.38 11.37 12.96
C ALA A 54 3.89 11.20 12.73
N GLY A 55 4.70 12.23 13.00
CA GLY A 55 6.13 12.24 12.77
C GLY A 55 6.47 12.29 11.28
N HIS A 56 7.61 12.89 10.95
CA HIS A 56 8.15 12.83 9.60
C HIS A 56 9.66 12.94 9.61
N CYS A 57 10.31 11.99 8.97
CA CYS A 57 11.74 12.06 8.69
C CYS A 57 12.00 13.11 7.61
N ARG A 58 12.54 14.25 8.03
CA ARG A 58 13.12 15.25 7.11
C ARG A 58 14.57 14.87 6.83
N ARG A 59 15.25 15.55 5.89
CA ARG A 59 16.69 15.36 5.55
C ARG A 59 17.68 15.55 6.73
N VAL A 60 17.19 15.63 7.96
CA VAL A 60 17.93 15.82 9.20
C VAL A 60 17.32 14.86 10.23
N CYS A 61 18.08 13.88 10.71
CA CYS A 61 17.61 12.88 11.68
C CYS A 61 18.12 13.22 13.12
N PRO A 62 17.47 12.77 14.21
CA PRO A 62 17.95 13.00 15.59
C PRO A 62 19.20 12.17 15.93
N ARG A 63 20.13 12.68 16.78
CA ARG A 63 21.41 12.03 17.17
C ARG A 63 21.22 10.64 17.80
N HIS A 64 22.21 9.76 17.63
CA HIS A 64 22.42 8.55 18.46
C HIS A 64 23.41 8.86 19.60
N ALA A 65 23.19 8.27 20.78
CA ALA A 65 23.80 8.67 22.07
C ALA A 65 25.30 8.38 22.26
N PHE A 66 25.97 7.74 21.30
CA PHE A 66 27.32 7.21 21.51
C PHE A 66 28.49 8.18 21.17
N ASP A 67 28.23 9.30 20.49
CA ASP A 67 29.32 10.10 19.89
C ASP A 67 29.67 11.43 20.58
N ASP A 68 29.02 11.83 21.69
CA ASP A 68 29.39 13.07 22.41
C ASP A 68 28.65 13.20 23.77
N PRO A 69 29.33 13.44 24.91
CA PRO A 69 28.66 13.70 26.19
C PRO A 69 28.09 15.15 26.18
N GLY A 70 26.91 15.34 25.59
CA GLY A 70 26.38 16.67 25.27
C GLY A 70 25.12 17.12 26.02
N ASP A 71 25.28 18.24 26.75
CA ASP A 71 24.33 19.29 27.16
C ASP A 71 22.81 19.10 26.83
N PRO A 72 21.93 19.04 27.86
CA PRO A 72 20.48 18.84 27.72
C PRO A 72 19.69 20.02 27.11
N SER A 73 20.33 21.17 26.83
CA SER A 73 19.64 22.41 26.41
C SER A 73 19.57 22.66 24.89
N ARG A 74 20.13 21.78 24.04
CA ARG A 74 20.08 21.90 22.56
C ARG A 74 19.40 20.69 21.89
N PRO A 75 18.53 20.90 20.87
CA PRO A 75 17.93 19.80 20.13
C PRO A 75 19.00 19.04 19.33
N ALA A 76 19.16 17.76 19.65
CA ALA A 76 20.17 16.84 19.15
C ALA A 76 19.91 16.43 17.69
N VAL A 77 20.24 17.30 16.73
CA VAL A 77 19.87 17.15 15.30
C VAL A 77 21.12 16.94 14.45
N GLN A 78 21.32 15.73 13.89
CA GLN A 78 22.45 15.40 13.01
C GLN A 78 21.98 15.34 11.55
N ARG A 79 22.64 16.11 10.67
CA ARG A 79 22.38 16.04 9.23
C ARG A 79 22.91 14.73 8.69
N CYS A 80 22.12 14.07 7.84
CA CYS A 80 22.58 12.89 7.14
C CYS A 80 23.78 13.24 6.23
N PRO A 81 24.75 12.32 6.06
CA PRO A 81 25.89 12.52 5.16
C PRO A 81 25.48 12.93 3.75
N ILE A 82 26.38 13.59 3.03
CA ILE A 82 26.20 13.91 1.61
C ILE A 82 25.95 12.57 0.86
N ASN A 83 24.93 12.52 0.01
CA ASN A 83 24.46 11.32 -0.73
C ASN A 83 23.68 10.27 0.08
N SER A 84 23.13 10.63 1.24
CA SER A 84 22.26 9.75 2.01
C SER A 84 20.83 10.29 2.11
N GLN A 85 19.87 9.38 2.34
CA GLN A 85 18.45 9.69 2.47
C GLN A 85 18.00 9.40 3.91
N CYS A 86 17.47 10.41 4.62
CA CYS A 86 16.79 10.17 5.91
C CYS A 86 15.47 9.48 5.64
N ARG A 87 15.22 8.38 6.34
CA ARG A 87 14.02 7.55 6.22
C ARG A 87 13.51 7.16 7.62
N PRO A 88 12.24 6.74 7.74
CA PRO A 88 11.76 6.16 8.98
C PRO A 88 12.40 4.77 9.20
N ARG A 89 12.91 4.56 10.42
CA ARG A 89 13.48 3.28 10.86
C ARG A 89 12.47 2.49 11.67
N SER A 90 11.72 3.16 12.53
CA SER A 90 10.67 2.55 13.32
C SER A 90 9.44 3.43 13.46
N SER A 91 8.30 2.79 13.70
CA SER A 91 7.01 3.42 13.92
C SER A 91 6.17 2.61 14.90
N ARG A 92 5.13 3.24 15.43
CA ARG A 92 4.09 2.58 16.23
C ARG A 92 2.71 2.86 15.66
N MET A 93 1.84 1.86 15.75
CA MET A 93 0.43 1.99 15.42
C MET A 93 -0.33 2.53 16.63
N GLU A 94 -0.67 3.81 16.59
CA GLU A 94 -1.36 4.52 17.67
C GLU A 94 -2.87 4.48 17.46
N ARG A 95 -3.58 4.01 18.48
CA ARG A 95 -5.03 3.82 18.46
C ARG A 95 -5.71 5.01 19.14
N ILE A 96 -6.46 5.77 18.35
CA ILE A 96 -7.13 7.01 18.76
C ILE A 96 -8.63 6.78 18.80
N SER A 97 -9.19 6.86 19.99
CA SER A 97 -10.64 6.82 20.18
C SER A 97 -11.22 8.20 19.91
N THR A 98 -12.05 8.32 18.87
CA THR A 98 -12.85 9.52 18.61
C THR A 98 -14.31 9.27 18.96
N LEU A 99 -15.11 10.34 19.09
CA LEU A 99 -16.54 10.24 19.40
C LEU A 99 -17.35 9.47 18.33
N GLN A 100 -16.81 9.29 17.12
CA GLN A 100 -17.48 8.58 16.02
C GLN A 100 -16.92 7.18 15.78
N SER A 101 -15.60 7.01 15.94
CA SER A 101 -14.94 5.72 15.75
C SER A 101 -13.54 5.68 16.34
N VAL A 102 -12.99 4.48 16.46
CA VAL A 102 -11.57 4.30 16.76
C VAL A 102 -10.78 4.34 15.45
N LYS A 103 -9.74 5.17 15.39
CA LYS A 103 -8.81 5.27 14.27
C LYS A 103 -7.46 4.71 14.68
N ILE A 104 -6.78 4.03 13.76
CA ILE A 104 -5.41 3.59 13.95
C ILE A 104 -4.56 4.39 12.99
N ILE A 105 -3.54 5.07 13.51
CA ILE A 105 -2.59 5.83 12.70
C ILE A 105 -1.19 5.28 12.92
N GLU A 106 -0.34 5.45 11.91
CA GLU A 106 1.08 5.17 12.03
C GLU A 106 1.80 6.42 12.52
N VAL A 107 2.57 6.29 13.60
CA VAL A 107 3.40 7.37 14.16
C VAL A 107 4.85 6.97 14.07
N VAL A 108 5.68 7.78 13.41
CA VAL A 108 7.12 7.52 13.27
C VAL A 108 7.82 7.77 14.61
N ASP A 109 8.50 6.74 15.12
CA ASP A 109 9.25 6.79 16.38
C ASP A 109 10.70 7.25 16.16
N SER A 110 11.35 6.70 15.13
CA SER A 110 12.75 6.99 14.84
C SER A 110 13.04 7.06 13.34
N CYS A 111 14.09 7.80 13.01
CA CYS A 111 14.60 7.96 11.65
C CYS A 111 16.08 7.57 11.61
N ASP A 112 16.53 7.02 10.48
CA ASP A 112 17.95 6.75 10.21
C ASP A 112 18.36 7.31 8.84
N CYS A 113 19.67 7.46 8.64
CA CYS A 113 20.23 7.82 7.34
C CYS A 113 20.60 6.54 6.59
N TRP A 114 19.99 6.34 5.43
CA TRP A 114 20.30 5.21 4.57
C TRP A 114 21.21 5.64 3.42
N ILE A 115 22.27 4.87 3.21
CA ILE A 115 23.23 5.04 2.11
C ILE A 115 23.07 3.81 1.23
N GLY A 116 22.39 3.96 0.10
CA GLY A 116 22.30 2.90 -0.89
C GLY A 116 22.06 3.47 -2.27
N SER A 117 22.56 2.75 -3.26
CA SER A 117 22.57 3.15 -4.66
C SER A 117 21.48 2.43 -5.47
N THR A 118 21.21 1.16 -5.18
CA THR A 118 20.25 0.31 -5.88
C THR A 118 18.91 0.22 -5.14
N CYS A 119 17.85 -0.11 -5.88
CA CYS A 119 16.52 -0.33 -5.31
C CYS A 119 16.47 -1.64 -4.54
N ASP A 120 16.40 -1.54 -3.21
CA ASP A 120 16.45 -2.67 -2.29
C ASP A 120 15.38 -2.56 -1.20
N ARG A 121 15.06 -3.72 -0.62
CA ARG A 121 14.23 -3.80 0.58
C ARG A 121 15.10 -3.43 1.77
N VAL A 122 14.64 -2.46 2.55
CA VAL A 122 15.29 -2.04 3.79
C VAL A 122 14.34 -2.24 4.95
N SER A 123 14.85 -2.63 6.13
CA SER A 123 14.02 -2.91 7.31
C SER A 123 13.30 -1.67 7.80
N PHE A 124 12.04 -1.81 8.17
CA PHE A 124 11.23 -0.78 8.79
C PHE A 124 10.35 -1.43 9.85
N GLU A 125 10.66 -1.13 11.11
CA GLU A 125 10.02 -1.77 12.26
C GLU A 125 8.71 -1.06 12.60
N GLN A 126 7.65 -1.83 12.77
CA GLN A 126 6.35 -1.34 13.17
C GLN A 126 5.91 -2.03 14.46
N LEU A 127 5.68 -1.23 15.50
CA LEU A 127 5.15 -1.63 16.78
C LEU A 127 3.62 -1.63 16.72
N VAL A 128 3.01 -2.79 16.96
CA VAL A 128 1.56 -2.96 17.04
C VAL A 128 1.11 -3.23 18.47
N HIS A 129 -0.16 -2.91 18.75
CA HIS A 129 -0.80 -3.12 20.05
C HIS A 129 -0.04 -2.49 21.23
N SER A 130 0.58 -1.33 21.00
CA SER A 130 1.34 -0.57 22.00
C SER A 130 0.55 -0.37 23.30
N GLY A 131 1.19 -0.62 24.44
CA GLY A 131 0.56 -0.46 25.77
C GLY A 131 -0.39 -1.59 26.16
N THR A 132 -0.36 -2.73 25.46
CA THR A 132 -1.14 -3.93 25.81
C THR A 132 -0.23 -5.15 25.98
N PRO A 133 -0.68 -6.23 26.63
CA PRO A 133 0.09 -7.50 26.72
C PRO A 133 0.38 -8.15 25.36
N TYR A 134 -0.30 -7.72 24.29
CA TYR A 134 -0.14 -8.20 22.92
C TYR A 134 0.84 -7.34 22.10
N GLN A 135 1.55 -6.43 22.75
CA GLN A 135 2.52 -5.57 22.09
C GLN A 135 3.56 -6.40 21.34
N SER A 136 3.75 -6.10 20.06
CA SER A 136 4.65 -6.84 19.19
C SER A 136 5.29 -5.93 18.16
N THR A 137 6.53 -6.21 17.78
CA THR A 137 7.27 -5.47 16.76
C THR A 137 7.47 -6.35 15.55
N MET A 138 7.25 -5.80 14.36
CA MET A 138 7.42 -6.51 13.09
C MET A 138 8.17 -5.67 12.06
N ASP A 139 8.97 -6.31 11.22
CA ASP A 139 9.61 -5.65 10.08
C ASP A 139 8.67 -5.67 8.86
N VAL A 140 7.97 -4.55 8.62
CA VAL A 140 7.10 -4.39 7.44
C VAL A 140 7.89 -4.13 6.16
N GLY A 141 9.13 -3.61 6.29
CA GLY A 141 10.01 -3.26 5.20
C GLY A 141 9.61 -1.99 4.43
N LEU A 142 10.58 -1.41 3.74
CA LEU A 142 10.43 -0.29 2.81
C LEU A 142 11.25 -0.54 1.55
N CYS A 143 10.73 -0.10 0.40
CA CYS A 143 11.49 -0.10 -0.85
C CYS A 143 12.17 1.26 -1.03
N LEU A 144 13.50 1.27 -1.02
CA LEU A 144 14.32 2.47 -1.17
C LEU A 144 15.46 2.23 -2.15
N GLY A 145 15.86 3.29 -2.85
CA GLY A 145 16.96 3.26 -3.78
C GLY A 145 16.65 3.95 -5.09
N ILE A 146 17.65 3.95 -5.97
CA ILE A 146 17.60 4.68 -7.23
C ILE A 146 17.29 3.70 -8.36
N CYS A 147 16.42 4.13 -9.27
CA CYS A 147 16.08 3.41 -10.48
C CYS A 147 16.32 4.30 -11.70
N SER A 148 16.42 3.70 -12.88
CA SER A 148 16.54 4.41 -14.16
C SER A 148 15.37 5.36 -14.42
N LYS A 149 15.54 6.31 -15.35
CA LYS A 149 14.53 7.35 -15.64
C LYS A 149 13.15 6.72 -15.96
N ALA A 150 12.10 7.26 -15.34
CA ALA A 150 10.68 6.87 -15.45
C ALA A 150 10.22 5.59 -14.72
N ILE A 151 11.08 4.94 -13.94
CA ILE A 151 10.70 3.82 -13.06
C ILE A 151 11.05 4.14 -11.61
N ASN A 152 10.26 3.63 -10.66
CA ASN A 152 10.43 3.91 -9.24
C ASN A 152 10.72 2.61 -8.47
N CYS A 153 11.39 2.73 -7.32
CA CYS A 153 11.62 1.61 -6.43
C CYS A 153 10.31 1.20 -5.76
N LYS A 154 9.84 -0.02 -6.00
CA LYS A 154 8.51 -0.50 -5.59
C LYS A 154 8.56 -1.94 -5.07
N PRO A 155 7.57 -2.36 -4.27
CA PRO A 155 7.47 -3.74 -3.83
C PRO A 155 7.08 -4.63 -5.02
N LEU A 156 7.92 -5.63 -5.30
CA LEU A 156 7.68 -6.66 -6.30
C LEU A 156 7.03 -7.91 -5.71
N ARG A 157 7.12 -8.11 -4.38
CA ARG A 157 6.45 -9.21 -3.68
C ARG A 157 6.13 -8.78 -2.26
N ASN A 158 4.93 -9.14 -1.80
CA ASN A 158 4.53 -9.06 -0.41
C ASN A 158 4.40 -10.47 0.15
N SER A 159 4.65 -10.59 1.45
CA SER A 159 4.32 -11.75 2.25
C SER A 159 3.39 -11.32 3.38
N THR A 160 2.92 -12.29 4.16
CA THR A 160 2.07 -12.04 5.31
C THR A 160 2.69 -12.66 6.55
N ILE A 161 2.53 -11.97 7.68
CA ILE A 161 2.91 -12.47 8.99
C ILE A 161 1.72 -12.43 9.91
N SER A 162 1.66 -13.39 10.84
CA SER A 162 0.60 -13.51 11.82
C SER A 162 1.11 -13.01 13.18
N VAL A 163 0.43 -12.01 13.75
CA VAL A 163 0.78 -11.40 15.02
C VAL A 163 -0.37 -11.63 16.00
N ARG A 164 -0.04 -11.99 17.25
CA ARG A 164 -1.08 -12.16 18.29
C ARG A 164 -1.63 -10.80 18.66
N GLY A 165 -2.93 -10.61 18.47
CA GLY A 165 -3.65 -9.42 18.87
C GLY A 165 -4.66 -9.69 20.00
N PRO A 166 -5.28 -8.63 20.53
CA PRO A 166 -6.27 -8.72 21.60
C PRO A 166 -7.54 -9.48 21.18
N ASN A 167 -7.84 -9.55 19.88
CA ASN A 167 -9.01 -10.26 19.34
C ASN A 167 -8.62 -11.57 18.64
N GLY A 168 -7.44 -12.12 18.95
CA GLY A 168 -6.87 -13.28 18.27
C GLY A 168 -5.74 -12.91 17.32
N ALA A 169 -5.29 -13.88 16.53
CA ALA A 169 -4.19 -13.65 15.59
C ALA A 169 -4.64 -12.75 14.41
N GLU A 170 -3.91 -11.67 14.19
CA GLU A 170 -4.12 -10.70 13.11
C GLU A 170 -3.05 -10.90 12.03
N VAL A 171 -3.42 -10.70 10.76
CA VAL A 171 -2.51 -10.90 9.62
C VAL A 171 -2.09 -9.55 9.05
N TYR A 172 -0.78 -9.33 9.01
CA TYR A 172 -0.17 -8.11 8.48
C TYR A 172 0.54 -8.41 7.17
N GLN A 173 0.41 -7.50 6.19
CA GLN A 173 1.17 -7.57 4.94
C GLN A 173 2.53 -6.91 5.15
N VAL A 174 3.59 -7.60 4.73
CA VAL A 174 4.96 -7.08 4.76
C VAL A 174 5.56 -7.16 3.38
N ILE A 175 6.46 -6.23 3.07
CA ILE A 175 7.22 -6.25 1.83
C ILE A 175 8.24 -7.38 1.94
N ASP A 176 8.30 -8.26 0.94
CA ASP A 176 9.26 -9.38 0.86
C ASP A 176 10.40 -9.05 -0.11
N LYS A 177 10.06 -8.41 -1.24
CA LYS A 177 11.03 -8.07 -2.28
C LYS A 177 10.71 -6.73 -2.91
N CYS A 178 11.75 -5.93 -3.17
CA CYS A 178 11.68 -4.67 -3.89
C CYS A 178 12.37 -4.77 -5.26
N GLY A 179 12.05 -3.84 -6.15
CA GLY A 179 12.73 -3.67 -7.42
C GLY A 179 12.20 -2.49 -8.21
N CYS A 180 12.88 -2.16 -9.30
CA CYS A 180 12.51 -1.04 -10.15
C CYS A 180 11.33 -1.41 -11.06
N ALA A 181 10.22 -0.68 -10.92
CA ALA A 181 9.01 -0.93 -11.68
C ALA A 181 8.35 0.36 -12.17
N ALA A 182 7.61 0.25 -13.27
CA ALA A 182 6.84 1.34 -13.85
C ALA A 182 5.63 1.71 -12.97
N ASN A 183 4.83 2.68 -13.43
CA ASN A 183 3.64 3.12 -12.70
C ASN A 183 2.60 2.02 -12.59
N CYS A 184 2.32 1.31 -13.69
CA CYS A 184 1.58 0.06 -13.73
C CYS A 184 2.57 -1.09 -13.93
N TYR A 185 2.53 -2.09 -13.04
CA TYR A 185 3.47 -3.20 -13.09
C TYR A 185 2.87 -4.49 -12.52
N ARG A 186 3.51 -5.61 -12.86
CA ARG A 186 3.19 -6.92 -12.30
C ARG A 186 3.94 -7.14 -10.99
N MET A 187 3.21 -7.45 -9.94
CA MET A 187 3.73 -7.86 -8.65
C MET A 187 3.52 -9.37 -8.46
N ASP A 188 4.49 -10.06 -7.86
CA ASP A 188 4.41 -11.50 -7.59
C ASP A 188 3.33 -11.83 -6.56
N ARG A 189 2.53 -12.84 -6.88
CA ARG A 189 1.52 -13.41 -5.98
C ARG A 189 1.51 -14.92 -6.18
N ILE A 190 1.89 -15.65 -5.14
CA ILE A 190 2.03 -17.11 -5.20
C ILE A 190 0.74 -17.76 -4.71
N GLU A 191 0.19 -18.66 -5.52
CA GLU A 191 -0.91 -19.55 -5.15
C GLU A 191 -0.41 -21.01 -5.18
N SER A 192 -0.72 -21.75 -4.12
CA SER A 192 -0.34 -23.17 -4.00
C SER A 192 -1.52 -24.05 -4.44
N VAL A 193 -1.29 -24.90 -5.44
CA VAL A 193 -2.27 -25.88 -5.93
C VAL A 193 -1.82 -27.31 -5.66
N PHE A 194 -2.77 -28.18 -5.36
CA PHE A 194 -2.53 -29.61 -5.24
C PHE A 194 -2.70 -30.28 -6.61
N ASP A 195 -1.59 -30.75 -7.18
CA ASP A 195 -1.55 -31.42 -8.48
C ASP A 195 -1.42 -32.94 -8.30
N TYR A 196 -2.32 -33.69 -8.93
CA TYR A 196 -2.38 -35.15 -8.92
C TYR A 196 -1.89 -35.78 -10.24
N ASN A 197 -1.17 -35.03 -11.08
CA ASN A 197 -0.70 -35.50 -12.39
C ASN A 197 0.34 -36.64 -12.34
N GLN A 198 1.23 -36.68 -11.34
CA GLN A 198 2.28 -37.72 -11.21
C GLN A 198 1.88 -38.81 -10.23
N VAL A 199 0.74 -39.44 -10.48
CA VAL A 199 0.32 -40.60 -9.72
C VAL A 199 0.24 -41.72 -10.72
N ASP A 200 1.32 -42.52 -10.77
CA ASP A 200 1.34 -43.78 -11.50
C ASP A 200 0.16 -44.61 -11.01
N THR A 201 -0.92 -44.54 -11.78
CA THR A 201 -2.11 -45.32 -11.52
C THR A 201 -1.79 -46.73 -11.97
N LYS A 202 -1.01 -47.47 -11.18
CA LYS A 202 -1.01 -48.94 -11.29
C LYS A 202 -2.45 -49.35 -11.03
N ARG A 203 -3.07 -49.93 -12.07
CA ARG A 203 -4.46 -50.39 -12.11
C ARG A 203 -4.72 -51.19 -10.81
N GLY A 204 -5.55 -50.67 -9.91
CA GLY A 204 -5.88 -51.30 -8.61
C GLY A 204 -5.39 -50.58 -7.35
N THR A 205 -4.71 -49.44 -7.44
CA THR A 205 -4.34 -48.65 -6.25
C THR A 205 -5.49 -47.74 -5.78
N ASN A 206 -5.85 -47.85 -4.50
CA ASN A 206 -6.89 -47.04 -3.87
C ASN A 206 -6.56 -45.54 -3.96
N PHE A 207 -7.37 -44.77 -4.71
CA PHE A 207 -7.30 -43.31 -4.86
C PHE A 207 -7.35 -42.51 -3.53
N SER A 208 -7.62 -43.19 -2.41
CA SER A 208 -7.65 -42.61 -1.06
C SER A 208 -6.28 -42.40 -0.41
N ARG A 209 -5.19 -42.98 -0.92
CA ARG A 209 -3.84 -42.88 -0.30
C ARG A 209 -2.83 -42.05 -1.09
N VAL A 210 -3.27 -41.39 -2.15
CA VAL A 210 -2.40 -40.66 -3.07
C VAL A 210 -2.08 -39.27 -2.51
N LYS A 211 -0.79 -38.99 -2.26
CA LYS A 211 -0.31 -37.66 -1.85
C LYS A 211 -0.22 -36.74 -3.08
N PRO A 212 -0.81 -35.54 -3.06
CA PRO A 212 -0.64 -34.57 -4.13
C PRO A 212 0.77 -33.97 -4.13
N ILE A 213 1.22 -33.53 -5.31
CA ILE A 213 2.37 -32.64 -5.43
C ILE A 213 1.87 -31.21 -5.22
N ILE A 214 2.45 -30.51 -4.25
CA ILE A 214 2.16 -29.09 -4.02
C ILE A 214 2.94 -28.29 -5.06
N ARG A 215 2.22 -27.61 -5.96
CA ARG A 215 2.81 -26.71 -6.96
C ARG A 215 2.55 -25.28 -6.54
N ASN A 216 3.62 -24.52 -6.36
CA ASN A 216 3.55 -23.08 -6.12
C ASN A 216 3.60 -22.35 -7.46
N ILE A 217 2.51 -21.68 -7.80
CA ILE A 217 2.37 -20.98 -9.08
C ILE A 217 2.30 -19.48 -8.80
N ASN A 218 3.19 -18.72 -9.41
CA ASN A 218 3.16 -17.27 -9.33
C ASN A 218 2.12 -16.72 -10.30
N VAL A 219 0.88 -16.58 -9.84
CA VAL A 219 -0.21 -16.03 -10.64
C VAL A 219 0.00 -14.54 -10.94
N GLY A 220 0.72 -13.83 -10.07
CA GLY A 220 0.94 -12.40 -10.17
C GLY A 220 -0.33 -11.57 -9.91
N GLN A 221 -0.14 -10.25 -9.79
CA GLN A 221 -1.21 -9.27 -9.69
C GLN A 221 -0.75 -7.95 -10.31
N CYS A 222 -1.64 -7.24 -11.01
CA CYS A 222 -1.33 -5.91 -11.53
C CYS A 222 -1.56 -4.85 -10.46
N VAL A 223 -0.52 -4.07 -10.19
CA VAL A 223 -0.54 -3.02 -9.16
C VAL A 223 -0.03 -1.74 -9.78
N GLY A 224 -0.67 -0.64 -9.40
CA GLY A 224 -0.20 0.68 -9.76
C GLY A 224 -1.29 1.60 -10.21
N THR A 225 -0.85 2.71 -10.79
CA THR A 225 -1.71 3.77 -11.29
C THR A 225 -1.33 4.08 -12.72
N CYS A 226 -2.32 4.51 -13.49
CA CYS A 226 -2.14 4.92 -14.87
C CYS A 226 -2.47 6.40 -14.99
N SER A 227 -1.59 7.13 -15.65
CA SER A 227 -1.83 8.53 -16.01
C SER A 227 -2.71 8.57 -17.25
N GLY A 228 -4.04 8.56 -17.05
CA GLY A 228 -5.00 8.85 -18.11
C GLY A 228 -5.23 10.35 -18.23
N ASN A 229 -5.04 10.91 -19.43
CA ASN A 229 -5.58 12.22 -19.75
C ASN A 229 -7.11 12.10 -19.87
N GLU A 230 -7.85 13.13 -19.47
CA GLU A 230 -9.30 13.19 -19.75
C GLU A 230 -9.49 13.15 -21.26
N THR A 231 -10.10 12.09 -21.78
CA THR A 231 -10.61 12.15 -23.16
C THR A 231 -12.02 12.69 -23.10
N GLU A 232 -12.20 13.89 -23.64
CA GLU A 232 -13.51 14.51 -23.80
C GLU A 232 -14.14 13.96 -25.09
N THR A 233 -15.12 13.07 -24.95
CA THR A 233 -15.92 12.61 -26.08
C THR A 233 -17.16 13.50 -26.18
N CYS A 234 -17.23 14.34 -27.20
CA CYS A 234 -18.38 15.21 -27.42
C CYS A 234 -19.60 14.41 -27.89
N LEU A 235 -20.66 14.40 -27.08
CA LEU A 235 -21.93 13.74 -27.41
C LEU A 235 -22.86 14.62 -28.25
N LEU A 236 -22.85 15.92 -27.98
CA LEU A 236 -23.72 16.88 -28.63
C LEU A 236 -22.93 18.13 -29.03
N ARG A 237 -22.87 18.42 -30.32
CA ARG A 237 -22.26 19.65 -30.87
C ARG A 237 -23.33 20.71 -31.12
N ASP A 238 -22.95 21.98 -31.02
CA ASP A 238 -23.83 23.09 -31.38
C ASP A 238 -24.15 23.04 -32.88
N LYS A 239 -25.42 23.29 -33.23
CA LYS A 239 -25.89 23.27 -34.62
C LYS A 239 -25.36 24.45 -35.44
N LYS A 240 -25.02 25.58 -34.77
CA LYS A 240 -24.48 26.78 -35.41
C LYS A 240 -22.95 26.81 -35.44
N ASP A 241 -22.31 26.17 -34.47
CA ASP A 241 -20.86 26.06 -34.38
C ASP A 241 -20.44 24.61 -34.12
N PRO A 242 -20.06 23.84 -35.16
CA PRO A 242 -19.70 22.44 -35.00
C PRO A 242 -18.42 22.23 -34.16
N THR A 243 -17.66 23.28 -33.84
CA THR A 243 -16.48 23.18 -32.95
C THR A 243 -16.85 23.21 -31.47
N ARG A 244 -18.03 23.75 -31.14
CA ARG A 244 -18.50 23.88 -29.76
C ARG A 244 -19.25 22.62 -29.31
N CYS A 245 -18.77 21.99 -28.25
CA CYS A 245 -19.47 20.89 -27.59
C CYS A 245 -20.47 21.42 -26.55
N LEU A 246 -21.74 21.02 -26.64
CA LEU A 246 -22.80 21.36 -25.70
C LEU A 246 -22.94 20.31 -24.59
N ALA A 247 -22.55 19.05 -24.85
CA ALA A 247 -22.53 17.99 -23.85
C ALA A 247 -21.39 17.02 -24.15
N SER A 248 -20.51 16.79 -23.18
CA SER A 248 -19.38 15.87 -23.28
C SER A 248 -19.40 14.79 -22.20
N LEU A 249 -18.93 13.60 -22.58
CA LEU A 249 -18.54 12.55 -21.65
C LEU A 249 -17.05 12.68 -21.40
N TYR A 250 -16.69 12.78 -20.12
CA TYR A 250 -15.31 12.65 -19.70
C TYR A 250 -15.06 11.17 -19.43
N SER A 251 -14.32 10.51 -20.34
CA SER A 251 -13.78 9.20 -20.01
C SER A 251 -12.49 9.41 -19.22
N LYS A 252 -12.57 9.17 -17.92
CA LYS A 252 -11.41 9.08 -17.04
C LYS A 252 -11.39 7.70 -16.45
N GLN A 253 -10.41 6.91 -16.87
CA GLN A 253 -9.57 6.08 -16.00
C GLN A 253 -8.96 4.99 -16.86
N GLN A 254 -7.70 5.18 -17.22
CA GLN A 254 -6.88 4.01 -17.50
C GLN A 254 -6.66 3.30 -16.17
N ASN A 255 -6.93 2.01 -16.12
CA ASN A 255 -6.65 1.18 -14.97
C ASN A 255 -5.44 0.30 -15.28
N CYS A 256 -4.65 -0.01 -14.26
CA CYS A 256 -3.57 -0.97 -14.40
C CYS A 256 -4.19 -2.37 -14.46
N THR A 257 -4.23 -2.97 -15.65
CA THR A 257 -4.91 -4.25 -15.89
C THR A 257 -3.97 -5.29 -16.50
N PRO A 258 -4.27 -6.59 -16.32
CA PRO A 258 -3.50 -7.65 -16.94
C PRO A 258 -3.63 -7.62 -18.48
N ALA A 259 -2.51 -7.62 -19.19
CA ALA A 259 -2.46 -7.52 -20.65
C ALA A 259 -2.07 -8.85 -21.32
N ARG A 260 -1.23 -9.66 -20.67
CA ARG A 260 -0.81 -10.98 -21.17
C ARG A 260 -0.91 -12.04 -20.10
N PHE A 261 -1.21 -13.26 -20.52
CA PHE A 261 -1.47 -14.39 -19.64
C PHE A 261 -0.73 -15.64 -20.10
N LYS A 262 -0.45 -16.53 -19.15
CA LYS A 262 0.06 -17.88 -19.34
C LYS A 262 -0.82 -18.84 -18.54
N VAL A 263 -1.27 -19.92 -19.17
CA VAL A 263 -2.16 -20.89 -18.52
C VAL A 263 -1.34 -22.07 -18.02
N HIS A 264 -1.53 -22.43 -16.75
CA HIS A 264 -1.01 -23.66 -16.16
C HIS A 264 -2.15 -24.65 -15.97
N SER A 265 -1.96 -25.90 -16.38
CA SER A 265 -2.92 -26.96 -16.11
C SER A 265 -2.45 -27.90 -15.01
N TYR A 266 -3.38 -28.35 -14.17
CA TYR A 266 -3.17 -29.34 -13.12
C TYR A 266 -4.36 -30.30 -13.03
N ARG A 267 -4.20 -31.46 -12.40
CA ARG A 267 -5.32 -32.38 -12.15
C ARG A 267 -5.73 -32.37 -10.69
N THR A 268 -7.04 -32.31 -10.47
CA THR A 268 -7.63 -32.50 -9.13
C THR A 268 -7.62 -33.97 -8.74
N ARG A 269 -7.89 -34.23 -7.45
CA ARG A 269 -8.01 -35.59 -6.91
C ARG A 269 -9.00 -36.48 -7.67
N ARG A 270 -10.05 -35.91 -8.28
CA ARG A 270 -11.06 -36.64 -9.06
C ARG A 270 -10.67 -36.85 -10.53
N GLY A 271 -9.43 -36.54 -10.92
CA GLY A 271 -8.94 -36.65 -12.30
C GLY A 271 -9.38 -35.50 -13.22
N ALA A 272 -10.25 -34.59 -12.75
CA ALA A 272 -10.66 -33.43 -13.53
C ALA A 272 -9.48 -32.49 -13.75
N LYS A 273 -9.23 -32.14 -15.02
CA LYS A 273 -8.26 -31.12 -15.43
C LYS A 273 -8.78 -29.74 -15.02
N ARG A 274 -7.93 -28.97 -14.36
CA ARG A 274 -8.17 -27.57 -13.97
C ARG A 274 -7.05 -26.70 -14.50
N GLU A 275 -7.34 -25.43 -14.65
CA GLU A 275 -6.44 -24.44 -15.18
C GLU A 275 -6.36 -23.26 -14.22
N ILE A 276 -5.17 -22.68 -14.11
CA ILE A 276 -4.88 -21.49 -13.32
C ILE A 276 -4.07 -20.53 -14.20
N ILE A 277 -4.45 -19.26 -14.14
CA ILE A 277 -3.94 -18.23 -15.04
C ILE A 277 -2.84 -17.44 -14.31
N GLU A 278 -1.65 -17.42 -14.91
CA GLU A 278 -0.56 -16.52 -14.58
C GLU A 278 -0.67 -15.27 -15.44
N ILE A 279 -0.69 -14.11 -14.80
CA ILE A 279 -0.48 -12.82 -15.46
C ILE A 279 1.00 -12.76 -15.85
N VAL A 280 1.32 -12.40 -17.08
CA VAL A 280 2.71 -12.24 -17.55
C VAL A 280 3.07 -10.76 -17.64
N GLU A 281 2.12 -9.91 -18.05
CA GLU A 281 2.34 -8.49 -18.31
C GLU A 281 1.12 -7.68 -17.87
N CYS A 282 1.36 -6.47 -17.38
CA CYS A 282 0.33 -5.50 -17.00
C CYS A 282 0.48 -4.25 -17.85
N ALA A 283 -0.64 -3.65 -18.26
CA ALA A 283 -0.65 -2.42 -19.03
C ALA A 283 -1.74 -1.47 -18.53
N CYS A 284 -1.58 -0.20 -18.90
CA CYS A 284 -2.62 0.81 -18.73
C CYS A 284 -3.60 0.71 -19.89
N VAL A 285 -4.85 0.36 -19.57
CA VAL A 285 -5.96 0.24 -20.53
C VAL A 285 -7.11 1.10 -20.05
#